data_AF-A0AAN6G9N0-F1
#
_entry.id   AF-A0AAN6G9N0-F1
#
_cell.length_a   1.000
_cell.length_b   1.000
_cell.length_c   1.000
_cell.angle_alpha   90.00
_cell.angle_beta   90.00
_cell.angle_gamma   90.00
#
_symmetry.space_group_name_H-M   'P 1'
#
loop_
_entity.id
_entity.type
_entity.pdbx_description
1 polymer ?
#
loop_
_entity_poly.entity_id
_entity_poly.type
_entity_poly.pdbx_seq_one_letter_code
_entity_poly.pdbx_strand_id
1 'polypeptide(L)'
;MLADPEHPEQTSFSVSRSASEEFSGVKAFCSARPGKAQVSTLSQFQKRFDAFCNGILEGFHLGHGCVVAGGAVVGCMLTPDGIDGRYSTSDVDIFIYSLTMKDANRKVQELERVLRKNIADFDARMCVVRTPTTITFTPKHPDASNNARKVQVVLTIYSCLDQLLANFDLGLCAVAYDGQDVRMLPRAVRTIITGYIPVHDCVQGVSAGRLLKYVRRGFAVLVPQIIFQNKNGEECGPDVRSVFDTATAEIRQLHETMNPNEHVSTFISRAGLKPKDEWTHSLSSLARLAAVWHILQVDAMAEHILFATCKGSSRLYDSYHQTFPLNFVGDEVEYMSMFHQMDALDQWSDSDSDNPSTVGIQAGVPYAVGRTVAEVTKPLLVSVILPMGLASALKKSSRYSLKIKSRTRMTSDNEGIQLQVCDWTIHPAAMWNPGPMHPAAPTIQLLKKASMLTTWAARRIGQGAPWVDLQYGRTFQRLLQHEFPHGVGGELHLRRWYKT
;
A
#
# COMPACT_ATOMS: atom_id res chain seq x y z
N MET A 1 -28.60 8.87 -6.19
CA MET A 1 -29.16 9.95 -5.35
C MET A 1 -29.11 11.20 -6.19
N LEU A 2 -30.21 11.49 -6.89
CA LEU A 2 -30.37 12.74 -7.63
C LEU A 2 -30.72 13.83 -6.60
N ALA A 3 -30.24 15.04 -6.81
CA ALA A 3 -30.53 16.18 -5.93
C ALA A 3 -32.05 16.39 -5.84
N ASP A 4 -32.53 16.65 -4.64
CA ASP A 4 -33.90 17.11 -4.41
C ASP A 4 -34.02 18.55 -4.96
N PRO A 5 -34.85 18.81 -5.98
CA PRO A 5 -34.97 20.14 -6.58
C PRO A 5 -35.55 21.18 -5.61
N GLU A 6 -36.09 20.78 -4.44
CA GLU A 6 -36.77 21.68 -3.52
C GLU A 6 -35.84 22.44 -2.54
N HIS A 7 -34.54 22.12 -2.46
CA HIS A 7 -33.60 22.73 -1.50
C HIS A 7 -32.27 23.18 -2.11
N PRO A 8 -32.19 24.40 -2.70
CA PRO A 8 -30.99 24.93 -3.36
C PRO A 8 -29.79 25.19 -2.42
N GLU A 9 -30.00 25.16 -1.09
CA GLU A 9 -28.95 25.32 -0.08
C GLU A 9 -28.38 24.00 0.45
N GLN A 10 -28.90 22.84 0.02
CA GLN A 10 -28.44 21.55 0.54
C GLN A 10 -27.01 21.24 0.04
N THR A 11 -26.04 21.31 0.95
CA THR A 11 -24.63 21.01 0.67
C THR A 11 -24.28 19.55 0.96
N SER A 12 -25.11 18.82 1.73
CA SER A 12 -24.91 17.41 2.05
C SER A 12 -26.21 16.66 2.34
N PHE A 13 -26.15 15.33 2.22
CA PHE A 13 -27.14 14.36 2.63
C PHE A 13 -26.70 13.70 3.95
N SER A 14 -27.56 13.73 4.96
CA SER A 14 -27.32 13.01 6.21
C SER A 14 -27.84 11.58 6.10
N VAL A 15 -26.93 10.61 6.15
CA VAL A 15 -27.25 9.17 6.15
C VAL A 15 -27.20 8.65 7.58
N SER A 16 -28.35 8.28 8.13
CA SER A 16 -28.41 7.53 9.39
C SER A 16 -27.84 6.15 9.18
N ARG A 17 -26.84 5.78 9.98
CA ARG A 17 -26.25 4.44 9.90
C ARG A 17 -27.06 3.49 10.78
N SER A 18 -27.34 2.28 10.28
CA SER A 18 -28.00 1.20 11.01
C SER A 18 -27.40 0.97 12.40
N ALA A 19 -28.22 0.52 13.35
CA ALA A 19 -27.74 0.16 14.67
C ALA A 19 -26.74 -1.02 14.57
N SER A 20 -25.82 -1.13 15.53
CA SER A 20 -24.79 -2.17 15.48
C SER A 20 -25.43 -3.57 15.57
N GLU A 21 -26.56 -3.68 16.25
CA GLU A 21 -27.33 -4.88 16.53
C GLU A 21 -27.94 -5.50 15.27
N GLU A 22 -28.14 -4.71 14.22
CA GLU A 22 -28.71 -5.15 12.94
C GLU A 22 -27.75 -6.04 12.12
N PHE A 23 -26.45 -6.04 12.45
CA PHE A 23 -25.44 -6.80 11.72
C PHE A 23 -25.00 -8.05 12.50
N SER A 24 -25.08 -9.21 11.86
CA SER A 24 -24.52 -10.46 12.36
C SER A 24 -22.99 -10.48 12.26
N GLY A 25 -22.34 -11.22 13.17
CA GLY A 25 -20.88 -11.28 13.30
C GLY A 25 -20.32 -10.33 14.36
N VAL A 26 -18.99 -10.29 14.46
CA VAL A 26 -18.26 -9.48 15.43
C VAL A 26 -17.95 -8.11 14.84
N LYS A 27 -18.12 -7.08 15.66
CA LYS A 27 -17.86 -5.69 15.29
C LYS A 27 -16.70 -5.17 16.12
N ALA A 28 -15.68 -4.66 15.43
CA ALA A 28 -14.47 -4.13 16.05
C ALA A 28 -14.35 -2.63 15.76
N PHE A 29 -13.68 -1.89 16.65
CA PHE A 29 -13.48 -0.44 16.52
C PHE A 29 -14.78 0.39 16.49
N CYS A 30 -15.88 -0.12 17.06
CA CYS A 30 -17.21 0.51 17.02
C CYS A 30 -17.25 1.92 17.62
N SER A 31 -16.42 2.18 18.62
CA SER A 31 -16.27 3.49 19.26
C SER A 31 -15.85 4.59 18.30
N ALA A 32 -15.15 4.26 17.20
CA ALA A 32 -14.79 5.23 16.18
C ALA A 32 -15.95 5.54 15.22
N ARG A 33 -16.99 4.71 15.16
CA ARG A 33 -18.07 4.79 14.16
C ARG A 33 -19.18 5.75 14.64
N PRO A 34 -19.39 6.92 13.99
CA PRO A 34 -20.52 7.77 14.29
C PRO A 34 -21.84 7.12 13.84
N GLY A 35 -22.95 7.49 14.48
CA GLY A 35 -24.30 7.02 14.12
C GLY A 35 -24.87 7.64 12.83
N LYS A 36 -24.23 8.68 12.29
CA LYS A 36 -24.60 9.33 11.03
C LYS A 36 -23.37 9.57 10.17
N ALA A 37 -23.53 9.56 8.86
CA ALA A 37 -22.55 10.03 7.89
C ALA A 37 -23.11 11.22 7.11
N GLN A 38 -22.27 12.20 6.81
CA GLN A 38 -22.59 13.28 5.88
C GLN A 38 -22.00 12.93 4.52
N VAL A 39 -22.80 13.02 3.47
CA VAL A 39 -22.37 12.78 2.08
C VAL A 39 -22.63 14.06 1.30
N SER A 40 -21.60 14.70 0.78
CA SER A 40 -21.75 15.96 0.04
C SER A 40 -22.61 15.80 -1.22
N THR A 41 -23.32 16.85 -1.61
CA THR A 41 -23.81 16.98 -2.99
C THR A 41 -22.64 17.05 -3.97
N LEU A 42 -22.87 16.80 -5.26
CA LEU A 42 -21.82 16.85 -6.27
C LEU A 42 -21.15 18.24 -6.35
N SER A 43 -21.95 19.31 -6.32
CA SER A 43 -21.44 20.69 -6.32
C SER A 43 -20.54 20.96 -5.11
N GLN A 44 -20.96 20.52 -3.92
CA GLN A 44 -20.16 20.67 -2.72
C GLN A 44 -18.89 19.81 -2.75
N PHE A 45 -18.97 18.59 -3.29
CA PHE A 45 -17.82 17.71 -3.51
C PHE A 45 -16.79 18.39 -4.41
N GLN A 46 -17.20 18.96 -5.54
CA GLN A 46 -16.32 19.62 -6.51
C GLN A 46 -15.59 20.81 -5.88
N LYS A 47 -16.33 21.70 -5.20
CA LYS A 47 -15.73 22.81 -4.43
C LYS A 47 -14.68 22.33 -3.42
N ARG A 48 -14.99 21.24 -2.69
CA ARG A 48 -14.05 20.65 -1.71
C ARG A 48 -12.86 20.00 -2.39
N PHE A 49 -13.04 19.34 -3.52
CA PHE A 49 -11.97 18.73 -4.29
C PHE A 49 -11.00 19.78 -4.84
N ASP A 50 -11.52 20.89 -5.35
CA ASP A 50 -10.71 22.02 -5.83
C ASP A 50 -9.92 22.65 -4.70
N ALA A 51 -10.55 22.89 -3.55
CA ALA A 51 -9.88 23.38 -2.34
C ALA A 51 -8.84 22.37 -1.80
N PHE A 52 -9.15 21.07 -1.83
CA PHE A 52 -8.25 20.00 -1.41
C PHE A 52 -6.99 19.97 -2.29
N CYS A 53 -7.14 20.13 -3.59
CA CYS A 53 -6.04 20.20 -4.54
C CYS A 53 -5.34 21.57 -4.56
N ASN A 54 -5.94 22.60 -3.96
CA ASN A 54 -5.45 23.97 -3.96
C ASN A 54 -5.14 24.46 -5.40
N GLY A 55 -6.06 24.19 -6.34
CA GLY A 55 -5.96 24.63 -7.73
C GLY A 55 -4.84 23.99 -8.58
N ILE A 56 -3.98 23.12 -8.04
CA ILE A 56 -2.84 22.57 -8.81
C ILE A 56 -3.27 21.76 -10.04
N LEU A 57 -4.50 21.24 -10.06
CA LEU A 57 -5.07 20.47 -11.17
C LEU A 57 -5.96 21.30 -12.10
N GLU A 58 -6.06 22.61 -11.93
CA GLU A 58 -6.89 23.47 -12.77
C GLU A 58 -6.48 23.37 -14.25
N GLY A 59 -7.43 23.02 -15.12
CA GLY A 59 -7.19 22.78 -16.54
C GLY A 59 -6.67 21.39 -16.89
N PHE A 60 -6.53 20.47 -15.92
CA PHE A 60 -6.29 19.06 -16.20
C PHE A 60 -7.60 18.34 -16.53
N HIS A 61 -7.68 17.71 -17.71
CA HIS A 61 -8.88 17.03 -18.15
C HIS A 61 -8.96 15.63 -17.56
N LEU A 62 -9.73 15.51 -16.47
CA LEU A 62 -10.25 14.23 -16.02
C LEU A 62 -11.36 13.75 -16.97
N GLY A 63 -11.54 12.43 -17.08
CA GLY A 63 -12.50 11.81 -17.99
C GLY A 63 -11.85 11.11 -19.19
N HIS A 64 -12.62 10.26 -19.88
CA HIS A 64 -12.15 9.38 -20.96
C HIS A 64 -10.84 8.63 -20.61
N GLY A 65 -10.93 7.70 -19.65
CA GLY A 65 -9.84 6.79 -19.31
C GLY A 65 -8.86 7.29 -18.24
N CYS A 66 -9.21 8.37 -17.53
CA CYS A 66 -8.44 8.92 -16.41
C CYS A 66 -9.38 9.38 -15.28
N VAL A 67 -9.10 8.97 -14.04
CA VAL A 67 -9.88 9.31 -12.84
C VAL A 67 -8.98 9.58 -11.64
N VAL A 68 -9.46 10.34 -10.67
CA VAL A 68 -8.91 10.36 -9.30
C VAL A 68 -9.68 9.37 -8.45
N ALA A 69 -9.04 8.52 -7.65
CA ALA A 69 -9.74 7.49 -6.89
C ALA A 69 -9.20 7.29 -5.47
N GLY A 70 -9.99 6.62 -4.63
CA GLY A 70 -9.59 6.27 -3.27
C GLY A 70 -9.69 7.42 -2.27
N GLY A 71 -8.66 7.58 -1.44
CA GLY A 71 -8.75 8.33 -0.18
C GLY A 71 -9.06 9.83 -0.33
N ALA A 72 -8.60 10.49 -1.40
CA ALA A 72 -8.90 11.88 -1.68
C ALA A 72 -10.39 12.10 -2.00
N VAL A 73 -10.96 11.23 -2.85
CA VAL A 73 -12.39 11.26 -3.20
C VAL A 73 -13.24 11.00 -1.97
N VAL A 74 -12.90 9.98 -1.17
CA VAL A 74 -13.59 9.71 0.11
C VAL A 74 -13.57 10.93 1.04
N GLY A 75 -12.41 11.58 1.17
CA GLY A 75 -12.26 12.76 2.02
C GLY A 75 -13.13 13.93 1.57
N CYS A 76 -13.12 14.26 0.28
CA CYS A 76 -13.93 15.36 -0.24
C CYS A 76 -15.44 15.05 -0.16
N MET A 77 -15.81 13.77 -0.24
CA MET A 77 -17.19 13.31 -0.23
C MET A 77 -17.81 13.23 1.18
N LEU A 78 -17.05 12.81 2.19
CA LEU A 78 -17.60 12.40 3.50
C LEU A 78 -17.29 13.35 4.66
N THR A 79 -16.58 14.44 4.41
CA THR A 79 -16.24 15.40 5.46
C THR A 79 -17.39 16.38 5.70
N PRO A 80 -17.70 16.73 6.97
CA PRO A 80 -18.53 17.90 7.26
C PRO A 80 -17.80 19.18 6.81
N ASP A 81 -18.47 20.33 6.84
CA ASP A 81 -17.97 21.56 6.21
C ASP A 81 -16.51 21.92 6.58
N GLY A 82 -15.68 22.12 5.55
CA GLY A 82 -14.23 22.34 5.66
C GLY A 82 -13.37 21.16 5.19
N ILE A 83 -12.05 21.35 5.12
CA ILE A 83 -11.10 20.25 4.93
C ILE A 83 -10.83 19.65 6.31
N ASP A 84 -11.41 18.48 6.58
CA ASP A 84 -11.13 17.73 7.80
C ASP A 84 -9.64 17.36 7.87
N GLY A 85 -8.97 17.75 8.97
CA GLY A 85 -7.55 17.47 9.22
C GLY A 85 -7.18 15.98 9.12
N ARG A 86 -8.15 15.06 9.25
CA ARG A 86 -7.95 13.60 9.05
C ARG A 86 -7.65 13.21 7.60
N TYR A 87 -7.92 14.11 6.66
CA TYR A 87 -7.69 13.92 5.23
C TYR A 87 -6.62 14.84 4.65
N SER A 88 -6.12 15.82 5.41
CA SER A 88 -5.13 16.81 4.97
C SER A 88 -3.83 16.21 4.41
N THR A 89 -3.45 15.02 4.89
CA THR A 89 -2.26 14.26 4.44
C THR A 89 -2.55 13.27 3.31
N SER A 90 -3.77 13.25 2.76
CA SER A 90 -4.09 12.35 1.65
C SER A 90 -3.45 12.84 0.35
N ASP A 91 -2.93 11.90 -0.42
CA ASP A 91 -2.39 12.15 -1.75
C ASP A 91 -3.53 12.20 -2.78
N VAL A 92 -3.26 12.80 -3.95
CA VAL A 92 -4.13 12.68 -5.12
C VAL A 92 -3.65 11.51 -5.97
N ASP A 93 -4.36 10.38 -5.92
CA ASP A 93 -4.06 9.21 -6.73
C ASP A 93 -4.88 9.22 -8.04
N ILE A 94 -4.18 9.38 -9.16
CA ILE A 94 -4.71 9.34 -10.53
C ILE A 94 -4.52 7.93 -11.09
N PHE A 95 -5.59 7.37 -11.64
CA PHE A 95 -5.62 6.06 -12.26
C PHE A 95 -6.05 6.13 -13.73
N ILE A 96 -5.55 5.19 -14.52
CA ILE A 96 -5.79 5.11 -15.96
C ILE A 96 -6.55 3.83 -16.28
N TYR A 97 -7.56 3.93 -17.16
CA TYR A 97 -8.32 2.79 -17.66
C TYR A 97 -8.66 2.98 -19.15
N SER A 98 -8.84 1.90 -19.89
CA SER A 98 -9.24 1.89 -21.31
C SER A 98 -8.38 2.76 -22.26
N LEU A 99 -7.17 3.16 -21.85
CA LEU A 99 -6.24 3.92 -22.69
C LEU A 99 -5.16 3.01 -23.29
N THR A 100 -4.65 3.41 -24.45
CA THR A 100 -3.40 2.83 -24.95
C THR A 100 -2.21 3.36 -24.13
N MET A 101 -1.08 2.65 -24.14
CA MET A 101 0.15 3.13 -23.47
C MET A 101 0.61 4.48 -24.01
N LYS A 102 0.40 4.74 -25.31
CA LYS A 102 0.71 6.04 -25.93
C LYS A 102 -0.18 7.15 -25.37
N ASP A 103 -1.47 6.89 -25.20
CA ASP A 103 -2.41 7.87 -24.65
C ASP A 103 -2.18 8.13 -23.17
N ALA A 104 -1.87 7.06 -22.42
CA ALA A 104 -1.48 7.16 -21.02
C ALA A 104 -0.20 8.02 -20.86
N ASN A 105 0.81 7.85 -21.73
CA ASN A 105 1.98 8.75 -21.76
C ASN A 105 1.58 10.21 -22.00
N ARG A 106 0.70 10.46 -22.98
CA ARG A 106 0.21 11.82 -23.25
C ARG A 106 -0.52 12.42 -22.03
N LYS A 107 -1.27 11.63 -21.27
CA LYS A 107 -1.94 12.09 -20.04
C LYS A 107 -0.94 12.47 -18.95
N VAL A 108 0.11 11.68 -18.72
CA VAL A 108 1.13 12.03 -17.71
C VAL A 108 1.91 13.29 -18.11
N GLN A 109 2.19 13.47 -19.40
CA GLN A 109 2.82 14.69 -19.92
C GLN A 109 1.89 15.91 -19.82
N GLU A 110 0.58 15.72 -20.03
CA GLU A 110 -0.41 16.78 -19.79
C GLU A 110 -0.47 17.18 -18.33
N LEU A 111 -0.52 16.21 -17.43
CA LEU A 111 -0.50 16.45 -15.99
C LEU A 111 0.75 17.24 -15.58
N GLU A 112 1.94 16.84 -16.03
CA GLU A 112 3.17 17.58 -15.76
C GLU A 112 3.10 19.04 -16.23
N ARG A 113 2.59 19.29 -17.45
CA ARG A 113 2.41 20.65 -17.97
C ARG A 113 1.45 21.48 -17.12
N VAL A 114 0.34 20.89 -16.68
CA VAL A 114 -0.64 21.57 -15.81
C VAL A 114 -0.03 21.89 -14.45
N LEU A 115 0.63 20.91 -13.82
CA LEU A 115 1.28 21.12 -12.52
C LEU A 115 2.37 22.20 -12.60
N ARG A 116 3.20 22.19 -13.66
CA ARG A 116 4.23 23.23 -13.88
C ARG A 116 3.65 24.62 -14.12
N LYS A 117 2.47 24.70 -14.74
CA LYS A 117 1.75 25.97 -14.95
C LYS A 117 1.18 26.50 -13.63
N ASN A 118 0.62 25.64 -12.80
CA ASN A 118 -0.17 26.02 -11.63
C ASN A 118 0.65 26.12 -10.33
N ILE A 119 1.84 25.51 -10.27
CA ILE A 119 2.74 25.56 -9.11
C ILE A 119 3.90 26.51 -9.42
N ALA A 120 3.95 27.63 -8.70
CA ALA A 120 5.07 28.59 -8.78
C ALA A 120 6.40 27.91 -8.42
N ASP A 121 7.46 28.21 -9.15
CA ASP A 121 8.80 27.63 -8.98
C ASP A 121 8.79 26.09 -8.89
N PHE A 122 8.02 25.44 -9.75
CA PHE A 122 7.81 23.98 -9.73
C PHE A 122 9.12 23.19 -9.53
N ASP A 123 10.17 23.51 -10.26
CA ASP A 123 11.44 22.77 -10.18
C ASP A 123 12.19 22.98 -8.85
N ALA A 124 11.93 24.07 -8.13
CA ALA A 124 12.48 24.31 -6.79
C ALA A 124 11.65 23.61 -5.71
N ARG A 125 10.33 23.48 -5.91
CA ARG A 125 9.39 22.98 -4.90
C ARG A 125 9.05 21.50 -5.02
N MET A 126 9.10 20.97 -6.23
CA MET A 126 8.65 19.62 -6.57
C MET A 126 9.78 18.81 -7.20
N CYS A 127 9.65 17.49 -7.12
CA CYS A 127 10.40 16.56 -7.96
C CYS A 127 9.47 15.44 -8.44
N VAL A 128 9.91 14.74 -9.46
CA VAL A 128 9.22 13.60 -10.04
C VAL A 128 9.96 12.34 -9.60
N VAL A 129 9.22 11.40 -9.02
CA VAL A 129 9.75 10.10 -8.60
C VAL A 129 8.99 9.02 -9.37
N ARG A 130 9.71 8.12 -10.04
CA ARG A 130 9.12 6.94 -10.68
C ARG A 130 9.53 5.69 -9.94
N THR A 131 8.58 4.82 -9.67
CA THR A 131 8.79 3.44 -9.18
C THR A 131 8.26 2.45 -10.24
N PRO A 132 8.37 1.13 -10.04
CA PRO A 132 7.69 0.14 -10.88
C PRO A 132 6.16 0.27 -10.92
N THR A 133 5.56 1.01 -9.98
CA THR A 133 4.09 1.09 -9.80
C THR A 133 3.54 2.49 -10.00
N THR A 134 4.34 3.54 -9.89
CA THR A 134 3.85 4.92 -9.88
C THR A 134 4.80 5.92 -10.53
N ILE A 135 4.25 7.03 -11.01
CA ILE A 135 4.96 8.30 -11.20
C ILE A 135 4.35 9.29 -10.23
N THR A 136 5.15 9.85 -9.35
CA THR A 136 4.69 10.71 -8.25
C THR A 136 5.38 12.06 -8.33
N PHE A 137 4.58 13.12 -8.43
CA PHE A 137 4.99 14.50 -8.26
C PHE A 137 4.94 14.81 -6.77
N THR A 138 6.11 14.92 -6.14
CA THR A 138 6.22 15.06 -4.69
C THR A 138 6.89 16.38 -4.31
N PRO A 139 6.38 17.07 -3.26
CA PRO A 139 7.05 18.22 -2.69
C PRO A 139 8.43 17.84 -2.13
N LYS A 140 9.44 18.68 -2.38
CA LYS A 140 10.81 18.53 -1.86
C LYS A 140 10.90 18.88 -0.37
N HIS A 141 10.13 19.87 0.05
CA HIS A 141 10.03 20.28 1.44
C HIS A 141 8.57 20.12 1.91
N PRO A 142 8.30 19.29 2.93
CA PRO A 142 6.94 19.05 3.41
C PRO A 142 6.37 20.18 4.28
N ASP A 143 7.06 21.31 4.43
CA ASP A 143 6.63 22.39 5.33
C ASP A 143 5.40 23.15 4.81
N ALA A 144 4.62 23.71 5.74
CA ALA A 144 3.30 24.31 5.55
C ALA A 144 3.29 25.48 4.53
N SER A 145 4.44 26.08 4.24
CA SER A 145 4.60 27.15 3.26
C SER A 145 4.57 26.68 1.79
N ASN A 146 4.77 25.37 1.54
CA ASN A 146 4.93 24.86 0.18
C ASN A 146 3.60 24.73 -0.57
N ASN A 147 2.46 24.65 0.14
CA ASN A 147 1.08 24.51 -0.39
C ASN A 147 0.91 23.50 -1.54
N ALA A 148 1.88 22.58 -1.70
CA ALA A 148 1.96 21.66 -2.81
C ALA A 148 1.64 20.26 -2.29
N ARG A 149 0.59 19.66 -2.85
CA ARG A 149 0.16 18.30 -2.51
C ARG A 149 0.88 17.29 -3.39
N LYS A 150 1.11 16.09 -2.84
CA LYS A 150 1.60 14.96 -3.63
C LYS A 150 0.53 14.49 -4.62
N VAL A 151 0.90 14.41 -5.90
CA VAL A 151 0.05 13.88 -6.98
C VAL A 151 0.72 12.63 -7.55
N GLN A 152 0.00 11.52 -7.59
CA GLN A 152 0.53 10.22 -7.93
C GLN A 152 -0.26 9.61 -9.08
N VAL A 153 0.43 9.20 -10.14
CA VAL A 153 -0.15 8.43 -11.24
C VAL A 153 0.18 6.96 -11.04
N VAL A 154 -0.84 6.11 -10.95
CA VAL A 154 -0.67 4.66 -10.87
C VAL A 154 -0.38 4.11 -12.26
N LEU A 155 0.76 3.43 -12.41
CA LEU A 155 1.24 2.84 -13.66
C LEU A 155 0.59 1.49 -13.97
N THR A 156 -0.72 1.37 -13.79
CA THR A 156 -1.50 0.20 -14.20
C THR A 156 -2.62 0.68 -15.10
N ILE A 157 -2.75 0.08 -16.29
CA ILE A 157 -3.86 0.36 -17.19
C ILE A 157 -4.92 -0.73 -17.00
N TYR A 158 -6.06 -0.34 -16.45
CA TYR A 158 -7.21 -1.22 -16.31
C TYR A 158 -8.03 -1.28 -17.60
N SER A 159 -8.74 -2.38 -17.84
CA SER A 159 -9.57 -2.53 -19.04
C SER A 159 -10.80 -1.61 -19.03
N CYS A 160 -11.35 -1.36 -17.83
CA CYS A 160 -12.49 -0.48 -17.59
C CYS A 160 -12.47 0.07 -16.16
N LEU A 161 -13.33 1.06 -15.88
CA LEU A 161 -13.45 1.68 -14.56
C LEU A 161 -13.92 0.69 -13.48
N ASP A 162 -14.82 -0.24 -13.81
CA ASP A 162 -15.31 -1.23 -12.84
C ASP A 162 -14.20 -2.17 -12.38
N GLN A 163 -13.34 -2.60 -13.32
CA GLN A 163 -12.17 -3.42 -13.00
C GLN A 163 -11.22 -2.63 -12.09
N LEU A 164 -10.95 -1.35 -12.39
CA LEU A 164 -10.14 -0.48 -11.54
C LEU A 164 -10.72 -0.41 -10.12
N LEU A 165 -12.00 -0.07 -9.99
CA LEU A 165 -12.65 0.08 -8.69
C LEU A 165 -12.74 -1.24 -7.91
N ALA A 166 -12.85 -2.38 -8.60
CA ALA A 166 -12.88 -3.72 -7.99
C ALA A 166 -11.54 -4.11 -7.35
N ASN A 167 -10.43 -3.53 -7.81
CA ASN A 167 -9.09 -3.82 -7.29
C ASN A 167 -8.69 -3.02 -6.05
N PHE A 168 -9.55 -2.12 -5.55
CA PHE A 168 -9.33 -1.55 -4.22
C PHE A 168 -9.48 -2.62 -3.14
N ASP A 169 -8.59 -2.54 -2.15
CA ASP A 169 -8.51 -3.42 -0.99
C ASP A 169 -9.62 -3.17 0.03
N LEU A 170 -9.98 -1.90 0.24
CA LEU A 170 -11.04 -1.48 1.13
C LEU A 170 -12.28 -1.06 0.34
N GLY A 171 -13.45 -1.59 0.75
CA GLY A 171 -14.74 -1.28 0.12
C GLY A 171 -14.99 0.22 -0.01
N LEU A 172 -14.72 0.99 1.05
CA LEU A 172 -14.84 2.46 1.07
C LEU A 172 -13.99 3.17 0.01
N CYS A 173 -12.84 2.62 -0.36
CA CYS A 173 -11.94 3.23 -1.33
C CYS A 173 -12.35 2.96 -2.78
N ALA A 174 -13.35 2.11 -3.02
CA ALA A 174 -13.87 1.80 -4.35
C ALA A 174 -14.80 2.93 -4.88
N VAL A 175 -14.24 4.14 -4.90
CA VAL A 175 -14.84 5.38 -5.38
C VAL A 175 -13.86 6.12 -6.29
N ALA A 176 -14.36 6.76 -7.34
CA ALA A 176 -13.58 7.53 -8.29
C ALA A 176 -14.32 8.79 -8.75
N TYR A 177 -13.58 9.86 -8.99
CA TYR A 177 -14.06 11.08 -9.61
C TYR A 177 -13.48 11.18 -11.03
N ASP A 178 -14.36 11.28 -12.03
CA ASP A 178 -14.01 11.36 -13.45
C ASP A 178 -13.94 12.80 -13.99
N GLY A 179 -14.06 13.80 -13.12
CA GLY A 179 -14.13 15.21 -13.51
C GLY A 179 -15.54 15.73 -13.70
N GLN A 180 -16.54 14.84 -13.76
CA GLN A 180 -17.96 15.19 -13.84
C GLN A 180 -18.74 14.57 -12.69
N ASP A 181 -18.63 13.25 -12.51
CA ASP A 181 -19.37 12.46 -11.54
C ASP A 181 -18.44 11.73 -10.56
N VAL A 182 -18.97 11.44 -9.37
CA VAL A 182 -18.36 10.49 -8.43
C VAL A 182 -18.99 9.11 -8.64
N ARG A 183 -18.20 8.19 -9.18
CA ARG A 183 -18.56 6.78 -9.42
C ARG A 183 -18.18 5.95 -8.20
N MET A 184 -19.02 5.00 -7.82
CA MET A 184 -18.80 4.14 -6.65
C MET A 184 -19.36 2.74 -6.87
N LEU A 185 -18.64 1.72 -6.40
CA LEU A 185 -19.16 0.35 -6.41
C LEU A 185 -20.16 0.15 -5.25
N PRO A 186 -21.10 -0.80 -5.35
CA PRO A 186 -22.06 -1.10 -4.28
C PRO A 186 -21.41 -1.41 -2.92
N ARG A 187 -20.21 -1.98 -2.91
CA ARG A 187 -19.44 -2.22 -1.68
C ARG A 187 -19.00 -0.93 -0.98
N ALA A 188 -18.71 0.13 -1.73
CA ALA A 188 -18.39 1.44 -1.16
C ALA A 188 -19.64 2.06 -0.53
N VAL A 189 -20.76 2.03 -1.26
CA VAL A 189 -22.07 2.48 -0.76
C VAL A 189 -22.43 1.77 0.53
N ARG A 190 -22.30 0.44 0.57
CA ARG A 190 -22.53 -0.36 1.78
C ARG A 190 -21.69 0.13 2.95
N THR A 191 -20.38 0.29 2.78
CA THR A 191 -19.50 0.75 3.87
C THR A 191 -19.82 2.19 4.31
N ILE A 192 -20.25 3.07 3.42
CA ILE A 192 -20.66 4.44 3.77
C ILE A 192 -21.92 4.43 4.64
N ILE A 193 -22.95 3.71 4.19
CA ILE A 193 -24.25 3.60 4.86
C ILE A 193 -24.13 2.87 6.19
N THR A 194 -23.41 1.75 6.23
CA THR A 194 -23.29 0.97 7.47
C THR A 194 -22.20 1.49 8.38
N GLY A 195 -21.23 2.26 7.88
CA GLY A 195 -20.03 2.64 8.64
C GLY A 195 -19.10 1.48 8.96
N TYR A 196 -19.32 0.30 8.38
CA TYR A 196 -18.51 -0.89 8.60
C TYR A 196 -17.72 -1.26 7.35
N ILE A 197 -16.42 -1.45 7.55
CA ILE A 197 -15.51 -2.10 6.60
C ILE A 197 -15.66 -3.61 6.80
N PRO A 198 -16.25 -4.34 5.84
CA PRO A 198 -16.34 -5.79 5.95
C PRO A 198 -14.95 -6.40 5.75
N VAL A 199 -14.60 -7.35 6.61
CA VAL A 199 -13.35 -8.08 6.57
C VAL A 199 -13.67 -9.58 6.71
N HIS A 200 -13.23 -10.38 5.74
CA HIS A 200 -13.38 -11.84 5.78
C HIS A 200 -12.09 -12.51 6.28
N ASP A 201 -12.10 -13.82 6.54
CA ASP A 201 -11.04 -14.61 7.21
C ASP A 201 -9.61 -14.29 6.72
N CYS A 202 -9.49 -13.93 5.44
CA CYS A 202 -8.32 -13.23 4.92
C CYS A 202 -8.45 -11.71 5.13
N VAL A 203 -8.20 -11.24 6.37
CA VAL A 203 -7.86 -9.83 6.66
C VAL A 203 -6.60 -9.38 5.87
N GLN A 204 -5.93 -10.35 5.23
CA GLN A 204 -4.65 -10.40 4.53
C GLN A 204 -4.50 -9.53 3.27
N GLY A 205 -5.34 -8.51 3.07
CA GLY A 205 -5.21 -7.54 1.97
C GLY A 205 -4.94 -6.10 2.42
N VAL A 206 -5.06 -5.81 3.71
CA VAL A 206 -5.03 -4.44 4.26
C VAL A 206 -3.99 -4.36 5.37
N SER A 207 -3.06 -3.41 5.27
CA SER A 207 -2.12 -3.17 6.38
C SER A 207 -2.85 -2.61 7.61
N ALA A 208 -2.35 -2.92 8.81
CA ALA A 208 -2.91 -2.37 10.04
C ALA A 208 -2.91 -0.83 10.02
N GLY A 209 -1.84 -0.20 9.50
CA GLY A 209 -1.78 1.24 9.32
C GLY A 209 -2.88 1.77 8.40
N ARG A 210 -3.20 1.06 7.31
CA ARG A 210 -4.27 1.42 6.38
C ARG A 210 -5.66 1.20 6.97
N LEU A 211 -5.86 0.12 7.72
CA LEU A 211 -7.12 -0.13 8.44
C LEU A 211 -7.37 0.96 9.50
N LEU A 212 -6.39 1.18 10.37
CA LEU A 212 -6.47 2.20 11.42
C LEU A 212 -6.63 3.62 10.85
N LYS A 213 -6.07 3.90 9.67
CA LYS A 213 -6.29 5.19 8.97
C LYS A 213 -7.78 5.44 8.74
N TYR A 214 -8.54 4.43 8.33
CA TYR A 214 -9.99 4.56 8.13
C TYR A 214 -10.79 4.42 9.42
N VAL A 215 -10.27 3.71 10.43
CA VAL A 215 -10.83 3.75 11.79
C VAL A 215 -10.86 5.17 12.33
N ARG A 216 -9.73 5.88 12.29
CA ARG A 216 -9.62 7.30 12.68
C ARG A 216 -10.55 8.24 11.91
N ARG A 217 -10.97 7.84 10.70
CA ARG A 217 -11.88 8.57 9.82
C ARG A 217 -13.36 8.26 10.06
N GLY A 218 -13.68 7.46 11.07
CA GLY A 218 -15.05 7.21 11.48
C GLY A 218 -15.65 5.91 10.92
N PHE A 219 -14.83 4.88 10.69
CA PHE A 219 -15.30 3.58 10.22
C PHE A 219 -14.93 2.49 11.22
N ALA A 220 -15.85 1.57 11.46
CA ALA A 220 -15.58 0.36 12.23
C ALA A 220 -15.33 -0.82 11.30
N VAL A 221 -14.97 -1.96 11.87
CA VAL A 221 -14.77 -3.21 11.13
C VAL A 221 -15.90 -4.17 11.47
N LEU A 222 -16.44 -4.83 10.45
CA LEU A 222 -17.36 -5.94 10.59
C LEU A 222 -16.66 -7.21 10.14
N VAL A 223 -16.51 -8.15 11.07
CA VAL A 223 -16.07 -9.52 10.78
C VAL A 223 -17.32 -10.40 10.80
N PRO A 224 -17.83 -10.83 9.63
CA PRO A 224 -18.97 -11.73 9.58
C PRO A 224 -18.68 -13.02 10.35
N GLN A 225 -19.71 -13.65 10.90
CA GLN A 225 -19.55 -14.99 11.44
C GLN A 225 -19.21 -15.92 10.26
N ILE A 226 -18.04 -16.56 10.30
CA ILE A 226 -17.63 -17.52 9.28
C ILE A 226 -17.78 -18.91 9.87
N ILE A 227 -18.80 -19.62 9.42
CA ILE A 227 -19.03 -21.02 9.75
C ILE A 227 -18.90 -21.78 8.44
N PHE A 228 -17.87 -22.63 8.31
CA PHE A 228 -17.84 -23.60 7.23
C PHE A 228 -18.64 -24.83 7.65
N GLN A 229 -19.06 -25.65 6.70
CA GLN A 229 -19.59 -26.97 7.00
C GLN A 229 -18.60 -28.01 6.48
N ASN A 230 -18.28 -29.03 7.28
CA ASN A 230 -17.53 -30.17 6.76
C ASN A 230 -18.41 -31.01 5.80
N LYS A 231 -17.82 -32.07 5.23
CA LYS A 231 -18.53 -32.97 4.31
C LYS A 231 -19.75 -33.66 4.94
N ASN A 232 -19.86 -33.67 6.27
CA ASN A 232 -20.97 -34.25 7.03
C ASN A 232 -22.04 -33.21 7.41
N GLY A 233 -21.89 -31.95 6.97
CA GLY A 233 -22.80 -30.85 7.30
C GLY A 233 -22.59 -30.26 8.68
N GLU A 234 -21.55 -30.67 9.42
CA GLU A 234 -21.25 -30.12 10.74
C GLU A 234 -20.53 -28.79 10.59
N GLU A 235 -20.97 -27.81 11.38
CA GLU A 235 -20.32 -26.50 11.48
C GLU A 235 -18.86 -26.65 11.93
N CYS A 236 -17.95 -26.19 11.09
CA CYS A 236 -16.52 -26.24 11.24
C CYS A 236 -15.97 -24.84 10.96
N GLY A 237 -15.46 -24.16 11.98
CA GLY A 237 -14.91 -22.82 11.84
C GLY A 237 -14.64 -22.24 13.21
N PRO A 238 -13.70 -21.29 13.35
CA PRO A 238 -13.51 -20.62 14.62
C PRO A 238 -14.80 -19.86 14.98
N ASP A 239 -15.26 -19.99 16.22
CA ASP A 239 -16.22 -19.03 16.73
C ASP A 239 -15.53 -17.66 16.82
N VAL A 240 -15.82 -16.82 15.83
CA VAL A 240 -15.26 -15.47 15.70
C VAL A 240 -15.45 -14.69 16.99
N ARG A 241 -16.57 -14.88 17.69
CA ARG A 241 -16.87 -14.20 18.94
C ARG A 241 -15.92 -14.63 20.06
N SER A 242 -15.80 -15.94 20.28
CA SER A 242 -14.84 -16.50 21.23
C SER A 242 -13.41 -15.99 21.00
N VAL A 243 -12.93 -15.93 19.74
CA VAL A 243 -11.59 -15.40 19.43
C VAL A 243 -11.42 -13.94 19.89
N PHE A 244 -12.43 -13.10 19.66
CA PHE A 244 -12.40 -11.71 20.10
C PHE A 244 -12.53 -11.55 21.62
N ASP A 245 -13.37 -12.36 22.26
CA ASP A 245 -13.56 -12.33 23.71
C ASP A 245 -12.28 -12.78 24.43
N THR A 246 -11.63 -13.86 23.97
CA THR A 246 -10.33 -14.31 24.47
C THR A 246 -9.25 -13.24 24.31
N ALA A 247 -9.11 -12.67 23.09
CA ALA A 247 -8.12 -11.63 22.86
C ALA A 247 -8.37 -10.39 23.72
N THR A 248 -9.62 -10.01 23.94
CA THR A 248 -9.98 -8.87 24.79
C THR A 248 -9.60 -9.14 26.25
N ALA A 249 -9.88 -10.32 26.77
CA ALA A 249 -9.52 -10.72 28.12
C ALA A 249 -7.99 -10.73 28.33
N GLU A 250 -7.24 -11.34 27.41
CA GLU A 250 -5.78 -11.41 27.47
C GLU A 250 -5.13 -10.01 27.43
N ILE A 251 -5.59 -9.15 26.52
CA ILE A 251 -5.04 -7.79 26.38
C ILE A 251 -5.39 -6.91 27.58
N ARG A 252 -6.59 -7.08 28.15
CA ARG A 252 -6.97 -6.39 29.39
C ARG A 252 -6.08 -6.83 30.56
N GLN A 253 -5.89 -8.14 30.74
CA GLN A 253 -5.00 -8.67 31.79
C GLN A 253 -3.55 -8.19 31.62
N LEU A 254 -3.06 -8.16 30.38
CA LEU A 254 -1.73 -7.62 30.07
C LEU A 254 -1.62 -6.13 30.47
N HIS A 255 -2.64 -5.33 30.16
CA HIS A 255 -2.66 -3.91 30.52
C HIS A 255 -2.72 -3.69 32.04
N GLU A 256 -3.53 -4.48 32.75
CA GLU A 256 -3.69 -4.39 34.22
C GLU A 256 -2.44 -4.85 35.00
N THR A 257 -1.68 -5.79 34.45
CA THR A 257 -0.44 -6.30 35.08
C THR A 257 0.80 -5.49 34.73
N MET A 258 0.69 -4.55 33.78
CA MET A 258 1.80 -3.69 33.39
C MET A 258 2.08 -2.60 34.42
N ASN A 259 3.37 -2.29 34.60
CA ASN A 259 3.78 -1.17 35.45
C ASN A 259 3.27 0.15 34.81
N PRO A 260 2.57 1.02 35.55
CA PRO A 260 2.07 2.30 35.04
C PRO A 260 3.14 3.23 34.45
N ASN A 261 4.40 3.04 34.83
CA ASN A 261 5.53 3.82 34.32
C ASN A 261 6.13 3.25 33.02
N GLU A 262 5.70 2.07 32.56
CA GLU A 262 6.16 1.54 31.27
C GLU A 262 5.57 2.32 30.10
N HIS A 263 6.40 2.58 29.08
CA HIS A 263 5.98 3.30 27.90
C HIS A 263 4.93 2.52 27.09
N VAL A 264 3.95 3.23 26.50
CA VAL A 264 2.86 2.65 25.68
C VAL A 264 3.40 1.76 24.54
N SER A 265 4.57 2.08 23.97
CA SER A 265 5.21 1.23 22.95
C SER A 265 5.55 -0.17 23.47
N THR A 266 5.87 -0.32 24.75
CA THR A 266 6.14 -1.61 25.40
C THR A 266 4.86 -2.44 25.48
N PHE A 267 3.75 -1.81 25.87
CA PHE A 267 2.43 -2.45 25.86
C PHE A 267 2.06 -2.94 24.46
N ILE A 268 2.13 -2.07 23.45
CA ILE A 268 1.83 -2.42 22.05
C ILE A 268 2.71 -3.59 21.59
N SER A 269 4.00 -3.56 21.93
CA SER A 269 4.96 -4.61 21.55
C SER A 269 4.68 -5.96 22.20
N ARG A 270 4.17 -5.98 23.43
CA ARG A 270 3.77 -7.22 24.15
C ARG A 270 2.38 -7.71 23.73
N ALA A 271 1.51 -6.79 23.35
CA ALA A 271 0.16 -7.08 22.90
C ALA A 271 0.14 -7.76 21.52
N GLY A 272 1.11 -7.50 20.66
CA GLY A 272 1.22 -8.17 19.35
C GLY A 272 1.60 -9.65 19.47
N LEU A 273 1.08 -10.50 18.57
CA LEU A 273 1.57 -11.87 18.41
C LEU A 273 2.99 -11.83 17.83
N LYS A 274 3.87 -12.76 18.23
CA LYS A 274 5.20 -12.90 17.63
C LYS A 274 5.10 -13.60 16.26
N PRO A 275 5.85 -13.14 15.23
CA PRO A 275 6.61 -11.88 15.22
C PRO A 275 5.65 -10.69 15.20
N LYS A 276 6.01 -9.59 15.89
CA LYS A 276 5.23 -8.44 16.43
C LYS A 276 4.33 -7.65 15.44
N ASP A 277 4.07 -8.23 14.27
CA ASP A 277 4.04 -7.52 13.01
C ASP A 277 2.94 -7.99 12.05
N GLU A 278 1.97 -8.73 12.58
CA GLU A 278 0.96 -9.42 11.78
C GLU A 278 -0.47 -9.09 12.24
N TRP A 279 -0.69 -7.86 12.73
CA TRP A 279 -1.96 -7.35 13.28
C TRP A 279 -3.21 -7.60 12.41
N THR A 280 -3.04 -7.74 11.09
CA THR A 280 -4.12 -7.99 10.13
C THR A 280 -3.93 -9.28 9.32
N HIS A 281 -3.07 -10.21 9.76
CA HIS A 281 -2.80 -11.45 8.99
C HIS A 281 -3.59 -12.66 9.49
N SER A 282 -4.16 -12.59 10.70
CA SER A 282 -5.04 -13.60 11.26
C SER A 282 -6.19 -12.96 12.00
N LEU A 283 -7.26 -13.73 12.22
CA LEU A 283 -8.39 -13.30 13.02
C LEU A 283 -7.98 -12.95 14.45
N SER A 284 -7.11 -13.77 15.08
CA SER A 284 -6.59 -13.54 16.42
C SER A 284 -5.75 -12.26 16.50
N SER A 285 -4.91 -12.00 15.48
CA SER A 285 -4.13 -10.76 15.42
C SER A 285 -5.02 -9.52 15.31
N LEU A 286 -6.07 -9.58 14.48
CA LEU A 286 -7.04 -8.49 14.32
C LEU A 286 -7.80 -8.25 15.62
N ALA A 287 -8.22 -9.32 16.28
CA ALA A 287 -8.89 -9.26 17.57
C ALA A 287 -8.03 -8.58 18.64
N ARG A 288 -6.73 -8.92 18.72
CA ARG A 288 -5.78 -8.25 19.62
C ARG A 288 -5.60 -6.78 19.26
N LEU A 289 -5.50 -6.43 17.96
CA LEU A 289 -5.42 -5.02 17.53
C LEU A 289 -6.65 -4.23 17.98
N ALA A 290 -7.84 -4.81 17.83
CA ALA A 290 -9.10 -4.20 18.25
C ALA A 290 -9.17 -4.00 19.77
N ALA A 291 -8.70 -4.98 20.55
CA ALA A 291 -8.62 -4.87 22.01
C ALA A 291 -7.63 -3.78 22.46
N VAL A 292 -6.44 -3.72 21.83
CA VAL A 292 -5.45 -2.65 22.09
C VAL A 292 -6.04 -1.28 21.75
N TRP A 293 -6.69 -1.14 20.60
CA TRP A 293 -7.36 0.10 20.23
C TRP A 293 -8.41 0.52 21.26
N HIS A 294 -9.23 -0.42 21.73
CA HIS A 294 -10.28 -0.14 22.71
C HIS A 294 -9.72 0.45 24.02
N ILE A 295 -8.55 0.01 24.45
CA ILE A 295 -7.85 0.52 25.63
C ILE A 295 -7.23 1.90 25.34
N LEU A 296 -6.52 2.05 24.21
CA LEU A 296 -5.69 3.23 23.95
C LEU A 296 -6.46 4.44 23.41
N GLN A 297 -7.64 4.25 22.80
CA GLN A 297 -8.42 5.33 22.18
C GLN A 297 -8.85 6.47 23.11
N VAL A 298 -8.73 6.29 24.43
CA VAL A 298 -9.02 7.33 25.43
C VAL A 298 -7.91 8.40 25.45
N ASP A 299 -6.71 8.06 24.95
CA ASP A 299 -5.55 8.95 24.87
C ASP A 299 -5.11 9.15 23.40
N ALA A 300 -5.23 10.38 22.92
CA ALA A 300 -4.86 10.76 21.56
C ALA A 300 -3.37 10.55 21.25
N MET A 301 -2.48 10.69 22.25
CA MET A 301 -1.06 10.41 22.09
C MET A 301 -0.80 8.91 21.98
N ALA A 302 -1.44 8.09 22.82
CA ALA A 302 -1.35 6.64 22.74
C ALA A 302 -1.91 6.10 21.40
N GLU A 303 -3.02 6.65 20.92
CA GLU A 303 -3.56 6.36 19.59
C GLU A 303 -2.56 6.72 18.49
N HIS A 304 -1.92 7.89 18.60
CA HIS A 304 -0.87 8.32 17.67
C HIS A 304 0.32 7.36 17.67
N ILE A 305 0.77 6.90 18.84
CA ILE A 305 1.88 5.94 18.99
C ILE A 305 1.50 4.57 18.38
N LEU A 306 0.28 4.07 18.63
CA LEU A 306 -0.22 2.85 18.01
C LEU A 306 -0.22 2.96 16.48
N PHE A 307 -0.76 4.07 15.97
CA PHE A 307 -0.81 4.33 14.54
C PHE A 307 0.59 4.48 13.93
N ALA A 308 1.49 5.21 14.60
CA ALA A 308 2.88 5.37 14.19
C ALA A 308 3.64 4.04 14.26
N THR A 309 3.35 3.15 15.21
CA THR A 309 3.93 1.82 15.28
C THR A 309 3.41 0.95 14.13
N CYS A 310 2.11 1.00 13.86
CA CYS A 310 1.50 0.27 12.74
C CYS A 310 1.92 0.80 11.36
N LYS A 311 2.33 2.07 11.25
CA LYS A 311 2.88 2.71 10.02
C LYS A 311 4.41 2.61 9.90
N GLY A 312 5.09 2.64 11.03
CA GLY A 312 6.55 2.80 11.20
C GLY A 312 7.28 1.47 11.28
N SER A 313 6.55 0.36 11.39
CA SER A 313 7.07 -0.93 10.96
C SER A 313 7.30 -0.86 9.45
N SER A 314 8.55 -0.63 9.07
CA SER A 314 9.09 -0.68 7.71
C SER A 314 8.76 -2.05 7.11
N ARG A 315 7.54 -2.21 6.59
CA ARG A 315 7.01 -3.46 6.05
C ARG A 315 6.66 -3.32 4.59
N LEU A 316 6.66 -4.47 3.93
CA LEU A 316 6.37 -4.61 2.50
C LEU A 316 5.02 -4.03 2.07
N TYR A 317 4.02 -4.02 2.96
CA TYR A 317 2.69 -3.51 2.60
C TYR A 317 2.57 -1.98 2.76
N ASP A 318 3.32 -1.36 3.67
CA ASP A 318 3.33 0.11 3.80
C ASP A 318 4.30 0.78 2.82
N SER A 319 5.25 0.02 2.27
CA SER A 319 6.05 0.46 1.12
C SER A 319 5.24 0.62 -0.17
N TYR A 320 3.97 0.15 -0.24
CA TYR A 320 3.03 0.56 -1.30
C TYR A 320 2.60 2.04 -1.18
N HIS A 321 2.76 2.65 0.00
CA HIS A 321 2.18 3.97 0.32
C HIS A 321 3.17 4.98 0.89
N GLN A 322 4.37 4.55 1.30
CA GLN A 322 5.40 5.46 1.78
C GLN A 322 6.02 6.22 0.60
N THR A 323 6.12 7.54 0.76
CA THR A 323 7.04 8.37 -0.01
C THR A 323 8.45 7.85 0.25
N PHE A 324 9.13 7.38 -0.79
CA PHE A 324 10.57 7.17 -0.72
C PHE A 324 11.20 8.47 -0.22
N PRO A 325 11.96 8.46 0.88
CA PRO A 325 12.60 9.68 1.35
C PRO A 325 13.53 10.19 0.24
N LEU A 326 13.27 11.41 -0.21
CA LEU A 326 14.04 12.10 -1.27
C LEU A 326 15.53 12.29 -0.93
N ASN A 327 15.93 11.95 0.30
CA ASN A 327 17.27 12.10 0.82
C ASN A 327 18.18 10.89 0.55
N PHE A 328 17.70 9.83 -0.11
CA PHE A 328 18.56 8.73 -0.60
C PHE A 328 19.27 9.13 -1.90
N VAL A 329 20.07 10.18 -1.84
CA VAL A 329 20.96 10.61 -2.93
C VAL A 329 22.33 9.97 -2.66
N GLY A 330 22.67 8.91 -3.39
CA GLY A 330 23.88 8.09 -3.18
C GLY A 330 23.72 6.57 -3.42
N ASP A 331 22.54 6.16 -3.89
CA ASP A 331 21.96 4.84 -3.65
C ASP A 331 22.64 3.64 -4.33
N GLU A 332 23.33 3.82 -5.46
CA GLU A 332 23.95 2.69 -6.17
C GLU A 332 25.08 2.07 -5.35
N VAL A 333 25.96 2.92 -4.81
CA VAL A 333 27.10 2.51 -3.96
C VAL A 333 26.60 1.89 -2.66
N GLU A 334 25.55 2.46 -2.05
CA GLU A 334 24.93 1.92 -0.85
C GLU A 334 24.32 0.54 -1.10
N TYR A 335 23.50 0.37 -2.14
CA TYR A 335 22.94 -0.95 -2.49
C TYR A 335 24.03 -1.97 -2.80
N MET A 336 25.10 -1.56 -3.48
CA MET A 336 26.25 -2.41 -3.76
C MET A 336 26.96 -2.84 -2.46
N SER A 337 27.15 -1.94 -1.50
CA SER A 337 27.68 -2.25 -0.16
C SER A 337 26.76 -3.23 0.58
N MET A 338 25.44 -3.08 0.45
CA MET A 338 24.48 -4.00 1.07
C MET A 338 24.57 -5.40 0.45
N PHE A 339 24.69 -5.51 -0.87
CA PHE A 339 24.89 -6.81 -1.52
C PHE A 339 26.23 -7.45 -1.14
N HIS A 340 27.28 -6.65 -0.90
CA HIS A 340 28.52 -7.17 -0.35
C HIS A 340 28.31 -7.76 1.05
N GLN A 341 27.61 -7.06 1.95
CA GLN A 341 27.30 -7.54 3.30
C GLN A 341 26.39 -8.79 3.31
N MET A 342 25.67 -9.07 2.21
CA MET A 342 24.91 -10.32 2.00
C MET A 342 25.77 -11.47 1.47
N ASP A 343 27.07 -11.27 1.22
CA ASP A 343 27.96 -12.16 0.47
C ASP A 343 27.43 -12.51 -0.94
N ALA A 344 26.73 -11.55 -1.57
CA ALA A 344 26.09 -11.75 -2.87
C ALA A 344 26.96 -11.31 -4.06
N LEU A 345 28.19 -10.82 -3.83
CA LEU A 345 29.08 -10.28 -4.88
C LEU A 345 30.34 -11.12 -5.06
N ASP A 346 30.80 -11.31 -6.30
CA ASP A 346 31.97 -12.14 -6.60
C ASP A 346 33.31 -11.49 -6.19
N GLN A 347 33.40 -10.17 -6.27
CA GLN A 347 34.59 -9.39 -5.95
C GLN A 347 34.17 -8.05 -5.36
N TRP A 348 34.71 -7.74 -4.18
CA TRP A 348 34.59 -6.45 -3.50
C TRP A 348 35.97 -6.05 -3.00
N SER A 349 36.34 -4.77 -3.17
CA SER A 349 37.62 -4.23 -2.72
C SER A 349 37.36 -3.19 -1.64
N ASP A 350 37.79 -3.48 -0.41
CA ASP A 350 37.73 -2.57 0.75
C ASP A 350 38.77 -1.45 0.68
N SER A 351 39.63 -1.43 -0.34
CA SER A 351 40.80 -0.53 -0.40
C SER A 351 40.48 0.95 -0.66
N ASP A 352 39.24 1.27 -1.04
CA ASP A 352 38.77 2.64 -1.22
C ASP A 352 37.68 2.94 -0.19
N SER A 353 38.09 3.35 1.02
CA SER A 353 37.19 3.72 2.11
C SER A 353 36.22 4.87 1.78
N ASP A 354 36.44 5.56 0.66
CA ASP A 354 35.60 6.67 0.18
C ASP A 354 34.82 6.36 -1.11
N ASN A 355 35.11 5.26 -1.83
CA ASN A 355 34.32 4.84 -3.02
C ASN A 355 34.62 3.39 -3.46
N PRO A 356 33.84 2.37 -3.07
CA PRO A 356 34.12 0.99 -3.42
C PRO A 356 33.98 0.77 -4.94
N SER A 357 35.10 0.54 -5.64
CA SER A 357 35.09 0.34 -7.09
C SER A 357 34.66 -1.10 -7.45
N THR A 358 33.36 -1.34 -7.64
CA THR A 358 32.89 -2.53 -8.35
C THR A 358 32.96 -2.30 -9.85
N VAL A 359 34.14 -2.53 -10.44
CA VAL A 359 34.39 -2.25 -11.87
C VAL A 359 33.35 -2.96 -12.74
N GLY A 360 32.35 -2.20 -13.23
CA GLY A 360 31.32 -2.66 -14.16
C GLY A 360 30.08 -3.35 -13.55
N ILE A 361 29.89 -3.32 -12.23
CA ILE A 361 28.65 -3.83 -11.60
C ILE A 361 27.78 -2.64 -11.18
N GLN A 362 26.58 -2.53 -11.77
CA GLN A 362 25.61 -1.48 -11.44
C GLN A 362 24.47 -2.02 -10.60
N ALA A 363 24.23 -1.50 -9.39
CA ALA A 363 23.03 -1.85 -8.62
C ALA A 363 21.78 -1.24 -9.25
N GLY A 364 20.73 -2.04 -9.39
CA GLY A 364 19.42 -1.54 -9.79
C GLY A 364 18.65 -0.99 -8.59
N VAL A 365 18.25 0.27 -8.66
CA VAL A 365 17.47 0.96 -7.62
C VAL A 365 15.98 0.89 -7.98
N PRO A 366 15.06 0.63 -7.04
CA PRO A 366 13.62 0.46 -7.32
C PRO A 366 12.90 1.79 -7.64
N TYR A 367 13.63 2.87 -7.89
CA TYR A 367 13.05 4.15 -8.28
C TYR A 367 14.03 5.02 -9.08
N ALA A 368 13.49 6.02 -9.77
CA ALA A 368 14.24 7.09 -10.41
C ALA A 368 13.70 8.44 -9.94
N VAL A 369 14.58 9.38 -9.61
CA VAL A 369 14.22 10.75 -9.24
C VAL A 369 14.70 11.71 -10.31
N GLY A 370 13.86 12.66 -10.68
CA GLY A 370 14.19 13.67 -11.69
C GLY A 370 13.35 14.93 -11.51
N ARG A 371 13.63 15.93 -12.34
CA ARG A 371 12.84 17.17 -12.43
C ARG A 371 11.64 17.00 -13.35
N THR A 372 11.76 16.13 -14.35
CA THR A 372 10.72 15.94 -15.37
C THR A 372 10.25 14.49 -15.50
N VAL A 373 9.06 14.29 -16.06
CA VAL A 373 8.58 12.94 -16.44
C VAL A 373 9.54 12.30 -17.46
N ALA A 374 10.09 13.08 -18.39
CA ALA A 374 11.04 12.58 -19.39
C ALA A 374 12.32 12.01 -18.76
N GLU A 375 12.85 12.66 -17.71
CA GLU A 375 14.04 12.17 -17.00
C GLU A 375 13.81 10.83 -16.31
N VAL A 376 12.66 10.66 -15.64
CA VAL A 376 12.38 9.45 -14.86
C VAL A 376 11.82 8.29 -15.69
N THR A 377 11.37 8.54 -16.91
CA THR A 377 10.80 7.50 -17.79
C THR A 377 11.84 6.76 -18.63
N LYS A 378 13.15 6.99 -18.41
CA LYS A 378 14.26 6.17 -18.95
C LYS A 378 14.15 4.70 -18.47
N PRO A 379 14.85 3.73 -19.09
CA PRO A 379 14.84 2.35 -18.58
C PRO A 379 15.16 2.31 -17.08
N LEU A 380 14.30 1.68 -16.29
CA LEU A 380 14.50 1.53 -14.85
C LEU A 380 15.06 0.13 -14.58
N LEU A 381 16.26 0.06 -14.02
CA LEU A 381 16.92 -1.18 -13.62
C LEU A 381 16.67 -1.40 -12.13
N VAL A 382 16.09 -2.53 -11.77
CA VAL A 382 15.75 -2.88 -10.38
C VAL A 382 16.41 -4.21 -10.04
N SER A 383 17.30 -4.21 -9.05
CA SER A 383 17.88 -5.46 -8.55
C SER A 383 16.88 -6.13 -7.61
N VAL A 384 16.62 -7.41 -7.84
CA VAL A 384 15.67 -8.24 -7.07
C VAL A 384 16.36 -9.53 -6.64
N ILE A 385 16.20 -9.92 -5.38
CA ILE A 385 16.66 -11.20 -4.85
C ILE A 385 15.53 -12.21 -4.99
N LEU A 386 15.81 -13.32 -5.68
CA LEU A 386 14.85 -14.39 -5.96
C LEU A 386 15.42 -15.75 -5.51
N PRO A 387 14.57 -16.71 -5.10
CA PRO A 387 14.97 -18.11 -4.94
C PRO A 387 15.65 -18.66 -6.19
N MET A 388 16.64 -19.51 -5.99
CA MET A 388 17.37 -20.14 -7.08
C MET A 388 16.41 -20.84 -8.06
N GLY A 389 16.67 -20.67 -9.36
CA GLY A 389 15.87 -21.30 -10.42
C GLY A 389 14.51 -20.65 -10.71
N LEU A 390 13.98 -19.80 -9.81
CA LEU A 390 12.71 -19.10 -10.03
C LEU A 390 12.79 -18.20 -11.27
N ALA A 391 13.85 -17.40 -11.41
CA ALA A 391 14.03 -16.50 -12.55
C ALA A 391 13.97 -17.23 -13.90
N SER A 392 14.56 -18.42 -13.99
CA SER A 392 14.56 -19.28 -15.18
C SER A 392 13.20 -19.94 -15.44
N ALA A 393 12.41 -20.17 -14.39
CA ALA A 393 11.08 -20.79 -14.48
C ALA A 393 9.97 -19.79 -14.88
N LEU A 394 10.19 -18.49 -14.67
CA LEU A 394 9.20 -17.46 -15.03
C LEU A 394 8.99 -17.38 -16.55
N LYS A 395 7.72 -17.34 -16.97
CA LYS A 395 7.33 -17.32 -18.39
C LYS A 395 7.76 -16.01 -19.07
N LYS A 396 8.72 -16.09 -20.00
CA LYS A 396 9.18 -14.96 -20.81
C LYS A 396 8.01 -14.12 -21.36
N SER A 397 8.16 -12.80 -21.30
CA SER A 397 7.15 -11.83 -21.73
C SER A 397 7.82 -10.57 -22.27
N SER A 398 7.21 -9.90 -23.25
CA SER A 398 7.66 -8.58 -23.70
C SER A 398 7.40 -7.47 -22.68
N ARG A 399 6.65 -7.77 -21.60
CA ARG A 399 6.30 -6.80 -20.55
C ARG A 399 7.36 -6.63 -19.47
N TYR A 400 8.37 -7.49 -19.42
CA TYR A 400 9.47 -7.37 -18.45
C TYR A 400 10.74 -8.01 -19.01
N SER A 401 11.90 -7.54 -18.55
CA SER A 401 13.18 -8.21 -18.80
C SER A 401 13.78 -8.61 -17.46
N LEU A 402 14.07 -9.89 -17.28
CA LEU A 402 14.69 -10.41 -16.06
C LEU A 402 15.93 -11.21 -16.46
N LYS A 403 17.07 -10.87 -15.87
CA LYS A 403 18.33 -11.58 -16.08
C LYS A 403 18.97 -11.90 -14.73
N ILE A 404 19.62 -13.06 -14.65
CA ILE A 404 20.50 -13.33 -13.51
C ILE A 404 21.66 -12.33 -13.59
N LYS A 405 21.94 -11.65 -12.49
CA LYS A 405 23.00 -10.64 -12.46
C LYS A 405 24.34 -11.34 -12.63
N SER A 406 25.18 -10.82 -13.52
CA SER A 406 26.55 -11.33 -13.66
C SER A 406 27.40 -10.87 -12.47
N ARG A 407 28.43 -11.65 -12.13
CA ARG A 407 29.39 -11.32 -11.05
C ARG A 407 28.76 -11.28 -9.64
N THR A 408 27.69 -12.05 -9.45
CA THR A 408 27.03 -12.24 -8.15
C THR A 408 27.10 -13.68 -7.72
N ARG A 409 27.29 -13.90 -6.43
CA ARG A 409 27.27 -15.22 -5.79
C ARG A 409 25.87 -15.61 -5.39
N MET A 410 25.67 -16.92 -5.22
CA MET A 410 24.51 -17.42 -4.49
C MET A 410 24.71 -17.14 -3.02
N THR A 411 23.68 -16.63 -2.36
CA THR A 411 23.66 -16.45 -0.91
C THR A 411 22.55 -17.30 -0.32
N SER A 412 22.64 -17.60 0.97
CA SER A 412 21.62 -18.37 1.69
C SER A 412 21.16 -17.61 2.92
N ASP A 413 19.89 -17.79 3.28
CA ASP A 413 19.41 -17.40 4.61
C ASP A 413 19.67 -18.51 5.65
N ASN A 414 19.31 -18.26 6.91
CA ASN A 414 19.49 -19.22 8.01
C ASN A 414 18.67 -20.53 7.89
N GLU A 415 17.69 -20.60 6.98
CA GLU A 415 16.96 -21.84 6.67
C GLU A 415 17.59 -22.60 5.50
N GLY A 416 18.72 -22.11 4.97
CA GLY A 416 19.47 -22.74 3.88
C GLY A 416 18.86 -22.50 2.49
N ILE A 417 17.91 -21.57 2.37
CA ILE A 417 17.26 -21.26 1.09
C ILE A 417 18.26 -20.52 0.21
N GLN A 418 18.60 -21.11 -0.94
CA GLN A 418 19.51 -20.48 -1.90
C GLN A 418 18.82 -19.36 -2.69
N LEU A 419 19.46 -18.21 -2.71
CA LEU A 419 18.98 -16.96 -3.27
C LEU A 419 19.98 -16.41 -4.28
N GLN A 420 19.46 -15.81 -5.35
CA GLN A 420 20.23 -15.22 -6.43
C GLN A 420 19.78 -13.78 -6.71
N VAL A 421 20.73 -12.91 -7.01
CA VAL A 421 20.44 -11.54 -7.44
C VAL A 421 20.11 -11.54 -8.93
N CYS A 422 19.01 -10.89 -9.27
CA CYS A 422 18.54 -10.73 -10.65
C CYS A 422 18.32 -9.25 -10.96
N ASP A 423 18.55 -8.88 -12.21
CA ASP A 423 18.26 -7.56 -12.74
C ASP A 423 16.93 -7.58 -13.49
N TRP A 424 15.94 -6.89 -12.93
CA TRP A 424 14.66 -6.62 -13.56
C TRP A 424 14.72 -5.25 -14.25
N THR A 425 14.74 -5.25 -15.59
CA THR A 425 14.70 -4.01 -16.38
C THR A 425 13.27 -3.72 -16.83
N ILE A 426 12.79 -2.52 -16.50
CA ILE A 426 11.50 -1.97 -16.92
C ILE A 426 11.74 -0.93 -18.01
N HIS A 427 11.58 -1.36 -19.25
CA HIS A 427 11.71 -0.48 -20.41
C HIS A 427 10.58 0.57 -20.45
N PRO A 428 10.81 1.77 -21.02
CA PRO A 428 9.80 2.81 -21.13
C PRO A 428 8.52 2.33 -21.85
N ALA A 429 8.68 1.50 -22.89
CA ALA A 429 7.58 0.90 -23.65
C ALA A 429 6.75 -0.12 -22.85
N ALA A 430 7.25 -0.58 -21.70
CA ALA A 430 6.61 -1.57 -20.84
C ALA A 430 6.30 -1.03 -19.43
N MET A 431 6.50 0.27 -19.17
CA MET A 431 6.31 0.84 -17.83
C MET A 431 4.86 0.81 -17.34
N TRP A 432 3.90 0.81 -18.27
CA TRP A 432 2.49 0.64 -17.97
C TRP A 432 2.20 -0.83 -17.71
N ASN A 433 1.97 -1.15 -16.44
CA ASN A 433 1.62 -2.48 -16.02
C ASN A 433 0.24 -2.87 -16.58
N PRO A 434 0.06 -4.13 -16.99
CA PRO A 434 -1.22 -4.58 -17.45
C PRO A 434 -2.20 -4.78 -16.28
N GLY A 435 -3.50 -4.69 -16.56
CA GLY A 435 -4.54 -5.03 -15.58
C GLY A 435 -4.47 -6.49 -15.11
N PRO A 436 -5.15 -6.82 -14.00
CA PRO A 436 -4.98 -8.11 -13.30
C PRO A 436 -5.28 -9.36 -14.11
N MET A 437 -6.14 -9.25 -15.12
CA MET A 437 -6.55 -10.38 -15.98
C MET A 437 -5.53 -10.71 -17.07
N HIS A 438 -4.47 -9.92 -17.22
CA HIS A 438 -3.47 -10.14 -18.25
C HIS A 438 -2.50 -11.27 -17.85
N PRO A 439 -2.07 -12.15 -18.78
CA PRO A 439 -1.22 -13.32 -18.44
C PRO A 439 0.12 -12.99 -17.77
N ALA A 440 0.69 -11.80 -18.05
CA ALA A 440 1.93 -11.33 -17.42
C ALA A 440 1.74 -10.65 -16.05
N ALA A 441 0.50 -10.35 -15.64
CA ALA A 441 0.24 -9.60 -14.41
C ALA A 441 0.75 -10.32 -13.14
N PRO A 442 0.56 -11.65 -12.95
CA PRO A 442 1.06 -12.34 -11.77
C PRO A 442 2.59 -12.26 -11.62
N THR A 443 3.33 -12.42 -12.72
CA THR A 443 4.79 -12.33 -12.71
C THR A 443 5.27 -10.91 -12.38
N ILE A 444 4.62 -9.90 -12.94
CA ILE A 444 4.95 -8.50 -12.63
C ILE A 444 4.66 -8.18 -11.15
N GLN A 445 3.56 -8.69 -10.59
CA GLN A 445 3.26 -8.52 -9.16
C GLN A 445 4.30 -9.21 -8.27
N LEU A 446 4.72 -10.42 -8.63
CA LEU A 446 5.82 -11.12 -7.96
C LEU A 446 7.11 -10.29 -7.98
N LEU A 447 7.48 -9.74 -9.14
CA LEU A 447 8.70 -8.91 -9.27
C LEU A 447 8.60 -7.61 -8.48
N LYS A 448 7.43 -6.98 -8.41
CA LYS A 448 7.18 -5.81 -7.54
C LYS A 448 7.42 -6.18 -6.09
N LYS A 449 6.82 -7.26 -5.59
CA LYS A 449 7.03 -7.74 -4.22
C LYS A 449 8.48 -8.11 -3.95
N ALA A 450 9.14 -8.79 -4.89
CA ALA A 450 10.55 -9.12 -4.79
C ALA A 450 11.42 -7.87 -4.66
N SER A 451 11.16 -6.85 -5.47
CA SER A 451 11.88 -5.56 -5.39
C SER A 451 11.70 -4.89 -4.03
N MET A 452 10.48 -4.88 -3.50
CA MET A 452 10.18 -4.29 -2.21
C MET A 452 10.84 -5.06 -1.06
N LEU A 453 10.86 -6.39 -1.13
CA LEU A 453 11.56 -7.22 -0.14
C LEU A 453 13.06 -6.99 -0.20
N THR A 454 13.62 -6.88 -1.41
CA THR A 454 15.04 -6.62 -1.63
C THR A 454 15.43 -5.26 -1.03
N THR A 455 14.65 -4.22 -1.30
CA THR A 455 14.87 -2.88 -0.71
C THR A 455 14.74 -2.88 0.80
N TRP A 456 13.76 -3.58 1.34
CA TRP A 456 13.61 -3.73 2.78
C TRP A 456 14.84 -4.41 3.40
N ALA A 457 15.31 -5.51 2.80
CA ALA A 457 16.45 -6.26 3.29
C ALA A 457 17.73 -5.42 3.21
N ALA A 458 17.99 -4.77 2.07
CA ALA A 458 19.11 -3.86 1.90
C ALA A 458 19.11 -2.76 2.98
N ARG A 459 17.96 -2.14 3.25
CA ARG A 459 17.83 -1.12 4.30
C ARG A 459 18.12 -1.68 5.70
N ARG A 460 17.68 -2.90 6.02
CA ARG A 460 17.94 -3.52 7.32
C ARG A 460 19.42 -3.81 7.51
N ILE A 461 20.08 -4.32 6.47
CA ILE A 461 21.52 -4.55 6.48
C ILE A 461 22.30 -3.24 6.63
N GLY A 462 21.86 -2.17 5.95
CA GLY A 462 22.47 -0.84 6.10
C GLY A 462 22.31 -0.26 7.50
N GLN A 463 21.35 -0.77 8.28
CA GLN A 463 21.14 -0.45 9.69
C GLN A 463 21.92 -1.40 10.63
N GLY A 464 22.77 -2.28 10.10
CA GLY A 464 23.57 -3.24 10.84
C GLY A 464 22.89 -4.59 11.13
N ALA A 465 21.75 -4.89 10.51
CA ALA A 465 21.09 -6.19 10.71
C ALA A 465 21.86 -7.31 9.96
N PRO A 466 22.15 -8.46 10.59
CA PRO A 466 22.78 -9.59 9.91
C PRO A 466 21.88 -10.16 8.83
N TRP A 467 22.40 -10.38 7.61
CA TRP A 467 21.66 -10.98 6.49
C TRP A 467 20.98 -12.31 6.87
N VAL A 468 21.72 -13.18 7.54
CA VAL A 468 21.26 -14.50 7.98
C VAL A 468 20.02 -14.45 8.88
N ASP A 469 19.84 -13.36 9.64
CA ASP A 469 18.73 -13.19 10.58
C ASP A 469 17.45 -12.67 9.90
N LEU A 470 17.54 -12.17 8.67
CA LEU A 470 16.39 -11.57 7.97
C LEU A 470 15.38 -12.60 7.45
N GLN A 471 15.71 -13.90 7.44
CA GLN A 471 14.82 -14.97 6.95
C GLN A 471 14.18 -14.62 5.59
N TYR A 472 15.01 -14.13 4.66
CA TYR A 472 14.53 -13.55 3.40
C TYR A 472 13.68 -14.54 2.60
N GLY A 473 14.15 -15.79 2.45
CA GLY A 473 13.48 -16.82 1.67
C GLY A 473 12.12 -17.19 2.24
N ARG A 474 12.03 -17.31 3.57
CA ARG A 474 10.75 -17.55 4.27
C ARG A 474 9.79 -16.38 4.14
N THR A 475 10.29 -15.15 4.28
CA THR A 475 9.48 -13.94 4.09
C THR A 475 8.96 -13.86 2.65
N PHE A 476 9.82 -14.15 1.67
CA PHE A 476 9.44 -14.24 0.26
C PHE A 476 8.37 -15.30 0.03
N GLN A 477 8.51 -16.50 0.62
CA GLN A 477 7.53 -17.56 0.50
C GLN A 477 6.15 -17.13 1.03
N ARG A 478 6.12 -16.52 2.23
CA ARG A 478 4.88 -15.99 2.82
C ARG A 478 4.22 -14.94 1.92
N LEU A 479 5.00 -14.06 1.29
CA LEU A 479 4.46 -13.07 0.35
C LEU A 479 3.77 -13.69 -0.87
N LEU A 480 4.20 -14.89 -1.29
CA LEU A 480 3.68 -15.61 -2.45
C LEU A 480 2.57 -16.61 -2.13
N GLN A 481 2.52 -17.14 -0.91
CA GLN A 481 1.51 -18.12 -0.46
C GLN A 481 0.06 -17.65 -0.69
N HIS A 482 -0.15 -16.34 -0.84
CA HIS A 482 -1.48 -15.73 -0.92
C HIS A 482 -1.88 -15.22 -2.32
N GLU A 483 -1.02 -15.34 -3.35
CA GLU A 483 -1.27 -14.74 -4.69
C GLU A 483 -1.54 -15.72 -5.82
N PHE A 484 -1.16 -16.98 -5.67
CA PHE A 484 -1.47 -17.99 -6.67
C PHE A 484 -2.83 -18.61 -6.34
N PRO A 485 -3.83 -18.55 -7.23
CA PRO A 485 -5.04 -19.36 -7.07
C PRO A 485 -4.60 -20.81 -6.88
N HIS A 486 -5.27 -21.54 -5.97
CA HIS A 486 -5.15 -22.99 -5.84
C HIS A 486 -5.40 -23.65 -7.22
N GLY A 487 -4.37 -23.80 -8.04
CA GLY A 487 -4.50 -24.20 -9.44
C GLY A 487 -3.39 -23.72 -10.37
N VAL A 488 -2.75 -22.56 -10.12
CA VAL A 488 -1.57 -22.12 -10.89
C VAL A 488 -0.31 -22.37 -10.04
N GLY A 489 0.09 -23.64 -9.98
CA GLY A 489 1.27 -24.06 -9.22
C GLY A 489 0.99 -24.12 -7.72
N GLY A 490 0.23 -25.13 -7.30
CA GLY A 490 0.05 -25.42 -5.88
C GLY A 490 1.38 -25.50 -5.13
N GLU A 491 1.29 -25.39 -3.82
CA GLU A 491 2.34 -25.50 -2.80
C GLU A 491 3.50 -26.48 -3.14
N LEU A 492 3.22 -27.54 -3.90
CA LEU A 492 4.17 -28.49 -4.50
C LEU A 492 5.23 -27.91 -5.45
N HIS A 493 4.91 -26.89 -6.27
CA HIS A 493 5.87 -26.28 -7.21
C HIS A 493 6.83 -25.31 -6.51
N LEU A 494 6.31 -24.50 -5.58
CA LEU A 494 7.16 -23.68 -4.72
C LEU A 494 8.05 -24.59 -3.84
N ARG A 495 7.50 -25.63 -3.21
CA ARG A 495 8.28 -26.62 -2.43
C ARG A 495 9.35 -27.36 -3.27
N ARG A 496 9.20 -27.47 -4.59
CA ARG A 496 10.25 -28.01 -5.48
C ARG A 496 11.43 -27.07 -5.64
N TRP A 497 11.22 -25.75 -5.62
CA TRP A 497 12.30 -24.75 -5.70
C TRP A 497 12.99 -24.51 -4.35
N TYR A 498 12.29 -24.74 -3.23
CA TYR A 498 12.86 -24.63 -1.88
C TYR A 498 13.53 -25.92 -1.36
N LYS A 499 13.58 -27.00 -2.17
CA LYS A 499 14.16 -28.32 -1.79
C LYS A 499 15.39 -28.73 -2.61
N THR A 500 15.91 -27.83 -3.43
CA THR A 500 17.20 -27.93 -4.13
C THR A 500 18.05 -26.76 -3.69
#